data_AF-A0A7X8UTV3-F1
#
_entry.id   AF-A0A7X8UTV3-F1
#
_cell.length_a   1.000
_cell.length_b   1.000
_cell.length_c   1.000
_cell.angle_alpha   90.00
_cell.angle_beta   90.00
_cell.angle_gamma   90.00
#
_symmetry.space_group_name_H-M   'P 1'
#
loop_
_entity.id
_entity.type
_entity.pdbx_description
1 polymer ?
#
loop_
_entity_poly.entity_id
_entity_poly.type
_entity_poly.pdbx_seq_one_letter_code
_entity_poly.pdbx_strand_id
1 'polypeptide(L)'
;MSRIWAVARHMIAEGIRMKIALVFIAIIALLMLTLPFMVAGDGVTLKSRVQSFLSYALGAMTFMLSMLTVFLSCSALSNEIQNKQIFMVASKPIPRWHFFLGKWLGIATLNTMILLIAGLSIAGFTWYLRTLPTDIPGDREAVESEVLTARYTQRPQEPNFDVILRDWEQQMREQGHFSQTSAAEMALIREQRLFDIRRGWRSIGPGQWREYRFDAPLVNREDPGTIQVRIQPASPAGTDHVMFRMLWQAGDLSDVNTVTRELESDFVAERYHVLQVPKSAINNQGVLHLRLANLTQPDTLIFTGEDSLELLYGIGSFGWNLFRALCIIWCRLAFLAALGLLASSFLSFPVACVLCLMILLVAIGHGFLNDAIQWTDKGAETGSTPSRMYNIFSLITGRALLWIIPDFSRYDPIGNMVSGQVVTLMWVMLSFVELIFIKGLLLVLAGCTVFTKRELAQVVV
;
A
#
# COMPACT_ATOMS: atom_id res chain seq x y z
N MET A 1 8.14 34.75 5.95
CA MET A 1 7.52 34.22 4.70
C MET A 1 8.33 34.58 3.45
N SER A 2 8.55 35.87 3.12
CA SER A 2 9.24 36.27 1.87
C SER A 2 10.64 35.68 1.65
N ARG A 3 11.44 35.52 2.71
CA ARG A 3 12.81 34.99 2.62
C ARG A 3 12.88 33.49 2.31
N ILE A 4 11.98 32.69 2.90
CA ILE A 4 11.91 31.23 2.66
C ILE A 4 11.49 30.96 1.22
N TRP A 5 10.48 31.69 0.75
CA TRP A 5 10.01 31.59 -0.63
C TRP A 5 11.07 32.04 -1.65
N ALA A 6 11.88 33.05 -1.33
CA ALA A 6 12.99 33.46 -2.20
C ALA A 6 14.03 32.33 -2.37
N VAL A 7 14.39 31.64 -1.29
CA VAL A 7 15.29 30.46 -1.34
C VAL A 7 14.64 29.32 -2.13
N ALA A 8 13.35 29.04 -1.89
CA ALA A 8 12.61 28.02 -2.63
C ALA A 8 12.58 28.32 -4.14
N ARG A 9 12.30 29.56 -4.53
CA ARG A 9 12.30 29.98 -5.94
C ARG A 9 13.68 29.85 -6.59
N HIS A 10 14.74 30.16 -5.84
CA HIS A 10 16.11 29.92 -6.33
C HIS A 10 16.35 28.44 -6.57
N MET A 11 16.00 27.58 -5.61
CA MET A 11 16.14 26.13 -5.72
C MET A 11 15.34 25.55 -6.91
N ILE A 12 14.14 26.07 -7.15
CA ILE A 12 13.32 25.71 -8.33
C ILE A 12 14.06 26.06 -9.63
N ALA A 13 14.57 27.29 -9.72
CA ALA A 13 15.27 27.76 -10.92
C ALA A 13 16.58 27.01 -11.16
N GLU A 14 17.30 26.65 -10.09
CA GLU A 14 18.48 25.80 -10.13
C GLU A 14 18.14 24.40 -10.63
N GLY A 15 17.13 23.76 -10.02
CA GLY A 15 16.70 22.41 -10.36
C GLY A 15 16.29 22.25 -11.83
N ILE A 16 15.56 23.22 -12.40
CA ILE A 16 15.14 23.20 -13.82
C ILE A 16 16.34 23.32 -14.77
N ARG A 17 17.42 23.98 -14.37
CA ARG A 17 18.63 24.16 -15.19
C ARG A 17 19.62 23.00 -15.07
N MET A 18 19.43 22.11 -14.10
CA MET A 18 20.29 20.95 -13.93
C MET A 18 20.08 19.95 -15.06
N LYS A 19 21.15 19.67 -15.82
CA LYS A 19 21.12 18.70 -16.93
C LYS A 19 20.57 17.33 -16.49
N ILE A 20 20.99 16.85 -15.33
CA ILE A 20 20.54 15.56 -14.76
C ILE A 20 19.01 15.58 -14.54
N ALA A 21 18.47 16.67 -14.00
CA ALA A 21 17.03 16.80 -13.76
C ALA A 21 16.23 16.78 -15.07
N LEU A 22 16.71 17.49 -16.08
CA LEU A 22 16.11 17.50 -17.42
C LEU A 22 16.11 16.10 -18.06
N VAL A 23 17.16 15.30 -17.86
CA VAL A 23 17.20 13.91 -18.36
C VAL A 23 16.10 13.07 -17.70
N PHE A 24 15.93 13.13 -16.37
CA PHE A 24 14.85 12.40 -15.70
C PHE A 24 13.46 12.87 -16.14
N ILE A 25 13.26 14.19 -16.29
CA ILE A 25 11.98 14.74 -16.78
C ILE A 25 11.70 14.25 -18.21
N ALA A 26 12.71 14.23 -19.09
CA ALA A 26 12.58 13.72 -20.45
C ALA A 26 12.26 12.21 -20.47
N ILE A 27 12.91 11.41 -19.62
CA ILE A 27 12.62 9.98 -19.46
C ILE A 27 11.18 9.78 -18.96
N ILE A 28 10.74 10.52 -17.95
CA ILE A 28 9.36 10.45 -17.44
C ILE A 28 8.36 10.79 -18.55
N ALA A 29 8.60 11.88 -19.29
CA ALA A 29 7.74 12.27 -20.41
C ALA A 29 7.69 11.20 -21.51
N LEU A 30 8.85 10.62 -21.87
CA LEU A 30 8.94 9.53 -22.84
C LEU A 30 8.19 8.28 -22.38
N LEU A 31 8.35 7.88 -21.12
CA LEU A 31 7.64 6.73 -20.55
C LEU A 31 6.13 6.98 -20.55
N MET A 32 5.68 8.16 -20.12
CA MET A 32 4.25 8.49 -20.13
C MET A 32 3.65 8.46 -21.53
N LEU A 33 4.40 8.88 -22.55
CA LEU A 33 3.93 8.88 -23.94
C LEU A 33 3.96 7.50 -24.59
N THR A 34 4.92 6.65 -24.26
CA THR A 34 5.10 5.34 -24.92
C THR A 34 4.34 4.20 -24.26
N LEU A 35 4.19 4.21 -22.93
CA LEU A 35 3.54 3.13 -22.18
C LEU A 35 2.12 2.77 -22.63
N PRO A 36 1.20 3.72 -22.95
CA PRO A 36 -0.15 3.38 -23.40
C PRO A 36 -0.18 2.52 -24.67
N PHE A 37 0.84 2.65 -25.52
CA PHE A 37 0.95 1.95 -26.80
C PHE A 37 1.73 0.64 -26.70
N MET A 38 2.67 0.55 -25.75
CA MET A 38 3.52 -0.63 -25.55
C MET A 38 2.85 -1.69 -24.65
N VAL A 39 2.07 -1.25 -23.65
CA VAL A 39 1.47 -2.16 -22.67
C VAL A 39 0.16 -2.72 -23.22
N ALA A 40 0.20 -4.01 -23.59
CA ALA A 40 -0.96 -4.76 -24.07
C ALA A 40 -1.72 -5.49 -22.94
N GLY A 41 -1.10 -5.68 -21.76
CA GLY A 41 -1.68 -6.49 -20.68
C GLY A 41 -1.69 -7.97 -21.07
N ASP A 42 -2.87 -8.60 -21.04
CA ASP A 42 -3.10 -9.96 -21.54
C ASP A 42 -3.28 -10.01 -23.07
N GLY A 43 -3.32 -8.86 -23.75
CA GLY A 43 -3.52 -8.74 -25.19
C GLY A 43 -4.96 -8.99 -25.64
N VAL A 44 -5.89 -9.24 -24.72
CA VAL A 44 -7.25 -9.70 -25.02
C VAL A 44 -8.30 -8.85 -24.31
N THR A 45 -8.11 -8.51 -23.02
CA THR A 45 -9.07 -7.72 -22.24
C THR A 45 -8.62 -6.27 -22.08
N LEU A 46 -9.57 -5.35 -22.28
CA LEU A 46 -9.39 -3.92 -22.04
C LEU A 46 -9.13 -3.65 -20.56
N LYS A 47 -9.81 -4.38 -19.66
CA LYS A 47 -9.54 -4.30 -18.22
C LYS A 47 -8.07 -4.55 -17.91
N SER A 48 -7.52 -5.68 -18.32
CA SER A 48 -6.11 -6.02 -18.06
C SER A 48 -5.17 -4.98 -18.66
N ARG A 49 -5.48 -4.47 -19.85
CA ARG A 49 -4.70 -3.41 -20.49
C ARG A 49 -4.67 -2.11 -19.68
N VAL A 50 -5.83 -1.63 -19.20
CA VAL A 50 -5.91 -0.41 -18.38
C VAL A 50 -5.22 -0.61 -17.03
N GLN A 51 -5.43 -1.76 -16.37
CA GLN A 51 -4.78 -2.10 -15.10
C GLN A 51 -3.25 -2.16 -15.23
N SER A 52 -2.76 -2.82 -16.28
CA SER A 52 -1.33 -2.91 -16.59
C SER A 52 -0.76 -1.52 -16.85
N PHE A 53 -1.42 -0.70 -17.68
CA PHE A 53 -1.00 0.68 -17.93
C PHE A 53 -0.88 1.48 -16.62
N LEU A 54 -1.91 1.45 -15.76
CA LEU A 54 -1.90 2.15 -14.47
C LEU A 54 -0.75 1.69 -13.57
N SER A 55 -0.53 0.38 -13.49
CA SER A 55 0.53 -0.22 -12.68
C SER A 55 1.91 0.25 -13.13
N TYR A 56 2.22 0.10 -14.42
CA TYR A 56 3.51 0.52 -14.97
C TYR A 56 3.68 2.04 -14.97
N ALA A 57 2.64 2.81 -15.29
CA ALA A 57 2.74 4.27 -15.35
C ALA A 57 2.94 4.88 -13.96
N LEU A 58 2.14 4.50 -12.97
CA LEU A 58 2.29 4.99 -11.59
C LEU A 58 3.59 4.48 -10.95
N GLY A 59 3.95 3.21 -11.17
CA GLY A 59 5.19 2.62 -10.67
C GLY A 59 6.44 3.29 -11.24
N ALA A 60 6.53 3.39 -12.57
CA ALA A 60 7.66 4.02 -13.24
C ALA A 60 7.77 5.51 -12.91
N MET A 61 6.64 6.24 -12.86
CA MET A 61 6.63 7.64 -12.45
C MET A 61 7.16 7.79 -11.02
N THR A 62 6.64 7.01 -10.07
CA THR A 62 7.04 7.09 -8.66
C THR A 62 8.52 6.77 -8.50
N PHE A 63 9.02 5.74 -9.18
CA PHE A 63 10.43 5.35 -9.13
C PHE A 63 11.35 6.44 -9.72
N MET A 64 11.05 6.91 -10.94
CA MET A 64 11.86 7.93 -11.62
C MET A 64 11.84 9.26 -10.88
N LEU A 65 10.69 9.67 -10.32
CA LEU A 65 10.58 10.91 -9.57
C LEU A 65 11.25 10.81 -8.19
N SER A 66 11.25 9.63 -7.56
CA SER A 66 12.03 9.36 -6.35
C SER A 66 13.52 9.50 -6.64
N MET A 67 13.98 8.96 -7.78
CA MET A 67 15.37 9.05 -8.19
C MET A 67 15.79 10.50 -8.47
N LEU A 68 14.98 11.22 -9.25
CA LEU A 68 15.17 12.66 -9.47
C LEU A 68 15.24 13.43 -8.14
N THR A 69 14.34 13.14 -7.21
CA THR A 69 14.30 13.80 -5.90
C THR A 69 15.57 13.57 -5.11
N VAL A 70 16.10 12.34 -5.08
CA VAL A 70 17.35 12.01 -4.40
C VAL A 70 18.52 12.78 -5.02
N PHE A 71 18.68 12.74 -6.34
CA PHE A 71 19.78 13.45 -7.00
C PHE A 71 19.69 14.97 -6.82
N LEU A 72 18.50 15.53 -6.94
CA LEU A 72 18.27 16.96 -6.82
C LEU A 72 18.44 17.45 -5.38
N SER A 73 18.00 16.68 -4.38
CA SER A 73 18.21 17.02 -2.96
C SER A 73 19.65 16.84 -2.49
N CYS A 74 20.34 15.79 -2.93
CA CYS A 74 21.76 15.58 -2.59
C CYS A 74 22.68 16.62 -3.24
N SER A 75 22.38 17.02 -4.48
CA SER A 75 23.17 18.05 -5.19
C SER A 75 22.95 19.45 -4.63
N ALA A 76 21.73 19.75 -4.17
CA ALA A 76 21.35 21.08 -3.71
C ALA A 76 22.30 21.66 -2.66
N LEU A 77 22.76 20.86 -1.69
CA LEU A 77 23.67 21.35 -0.64
C LEU A 77 25.13 20.98 -0.90
N SER A 78 25.41 19.79 -1.42
CA SER A 78 26.80 19.35 -1.65
C SER A 78 27.50 20.24 -2.68
N ASN A 79 26.84 20.63 -3.77
CA ASN A 79 27.47 21.46 -4.81
C ASN A 79 27.74 22.88 -4.30
N GLU A 80 26.85 23.45 -3.49
CA GLU A 80 27.06 24.80 -2.93
C GLU A 80 28.19 24.84 -1.89
N ILE A 81 28.36 23.74 -1.13
CA ILE A 81 29.49 23.58 -0.20
C ILE A 81 30.80 23.47 -0.99
N GLN A 82 30.85 22.59 -2.01
CA GLN A 82 32.04 22.39 -2.83
C GLN A 82 32.44 23.65 -3.62
N ASN A 83 31.47 24.36 -4.20
CA ASN A 83 31.71 25.55 -5.01
C ASN A 83 31.90 26.84 -4.19
N LYS A 84 31.99 26.75 -2.86
CA LYS A 84 32.13 27.89 -1.94
C LYS A 84 31.03 28.97 -2.08
N GLN A 85 29.90 28.63 -2.68
CA GLN A 85 28.76 29.55 -2.85
C GLN A 85 28.05 29.78 -1.51
N ILE A 86 28.16 28.82 -0.59
CA ILE A 86 27.57 28.90 0.75
C ILE A 86 28.11 30.09 1.57
N PHE A 87 29.34 30.54 1.32
CA PHE A 87 29.95 31.68 2.01
C PHE A 87 29.30 33.02 1.63
N MET A 88 28.77 33.17 0.41
CA MET A 88 28.02 34.35 -0.01
C MET A 88 26.61 34.40 0.60
N VAL A 89 26.06 33.25 1.00
CA VAL A 89 24.76 33.16 1.67
C VAL A 89 24.92 33.31 3.18
N ALA A 90 26.00 32.78 3.76
CA ALA A 90 26.32 32.88 5.19
C ALA A 90 26.56 34.32 5.67
N SER A 91 26.93 35.24 4.77
CA SER A 91 27.08 36.68 5.09
C SER A 91 25.74 37.41 5.21
N LYS A 92 24.62 36.80 4.81
CA LYS A 92 23.27 37.35 4.99
C LYS A 92 22.68 36.87 6.32
N PRO A 93 21.93 37.70 7.06
CA PRO A 93 21.31 37.32 8.33
C PRO A 93 20.07 36.43 8.09
N ILE A 94 20.29 35.22 7.58
CA ILE A 94 19.27 34.20 7.35
C ILE A 94 19.54 33.04 8.33
N PRO A 95 18.60 32.72 9.23
CA PRO A 95 18.75 31.56 10.10
C PRO A 95 18.91 30.28 9.27
N ARG A 96 19.82 29.39 9.67
CA ARG A 96 20.16 28.15 8.94
C ARG A 96 18.92 27.28 8.63
N TRP A 97 17.92 27.29 9.53
CA TRP A 97 16.65 26.57 9.33
C TRP A 97 15.77 27.16 8.21
N HIS A 98 15.80 28.48 7.98
CA HIS A 98 15.06 29.10 6.87
C HIS A 98 15.63 28.66 5.51
N PHE A 99 16.94 28.49 5.45
CA PHE A 99 17.63 28.03 4.26
C PHE A 99 17.32 26.56 3.96
N PHE A 100 17.43 25.68 4.96
CA PHE A 100 17.11 24.26 4.81
C PHE A 100 15.63 24.06 4.41
N LEU A 101 14.71 24.71 5.12
CA LEU A 101 13.28 24.62 4.86
C LEU A 101 12.90 25.24 3.50
N GLY A 102 13.56 26.33 3.11
CA GLY A 102 13.39 26.93 1.78
C GLY A 102 13.79 25.99 0.64
N LYS A 103 14.94 25.31 0.78
CA LYS A 103 15.35 24.29 -0.20
C LYS A 103 14.38 23.13 -0.25
N TRP A 104 14.02 22.59 0.91
CA TRP A 104 13.06 21.49 0.98
C TRP A 104 11.72 21.85 0.31
N LEU A 105 11.18 23.03 0.59
CA LEU A 105 9.97 23.53 -0.07
C LEU A 105 10.15 23.71 -1.58
N GLY A 106 11.30 24.19 -2.05
CA GLY A 106 11.59 24.30 -3.47
C GLY A 106 11.56 22.95 -4.19
N ILE A 107 12.20 21.93 -3.60
CA ILE A 107 12.20 20.56 -4.13
C ILE A 107 10.79 19.96 -4.08
N ALA A 108 10.08 20.11 -2.97
CA ALA A 108 8.71 19.64 -2.82
C ALA A 108 7.76 20.30 -3.84
N THR A 109 7.96 21.59 -4.14
CA THR A 109 7.18 22.32 -5.16
C THR A 109 7.48 21.81 -6.57
N LEU A 110 8.76 21.58 -6.92
CA LEU A 110 9.13 20.95 -8.19
C LEU A 110 8.49 19.57 -8.35
N ASN A 111 8.57 18.75 -7.31
CA ASN A 111 7.93 17.43 -7.29
C ASN A 111 6.42 17.54 -7.46
N THR A 112 5.77 18.53 -6.82
CA THR A 112 4.34 18.79 -7.00
C THR A 112 4.00 19.09 -8.47
N MET A 113 4.77 19.98 -9.11
CA MET A 113 4.53 20.37 -10.51
C MET A 113 4.68 19.18 -11.46
N ILE A 114 5.76 18.40 -11.33
CA ILE A 114 6.01 17.23 -12.16
C ILE A 114 4.94 16.16 -11.92
N LEU A 115 4.58 15.91 -10.66
CA LEU A 115 3.59 14.92 -10.27
C LEU A 115 2.18 15.28 -10.77
N LEU A 116 1.80 16.56 -10.76
CA LEU A 116 0.52 17.02 -11.31
C LEU A 116 0.47 16.83 -12.82
N ILE A 117 1.54 17.20 -13.55
CA ILE A 117 1.60 17.00 -15.00
C ILE A 117 1.53 15.52 -15.33
N ALA A 118 2.31 14.68 -14.66
CA ALA A 118 2.31 13.24 -14.88
C ALA A 118 0.97 12.59 -14.49
N GLY A 119 0.35 13.02 -13.39
CA GLY A 119 -0.98 12.57 -12.96
C GLY A 119 -2.08 12.92 -13.96
N LEU A 120 -2.07 14.14 -14.50
CA LEU A 120 -2.99 14.56 -15.56
C LEU A 120 -2.77 13.75 -16.84
N SER A 121 -1.52 13.48 -17.21
CA SER A 121 -1.19 12.62 -18.36
C SER A 121 -1.72 11.21 -18.16
N ILE A 122 -1.53 10.60 -16.99
CA ILE A 122 -2.09 9.27 -16.67
C ILE A 122 -3.61 9.30 -16.78
N ALA A 123 -4.29 10.27 -16.17
CA ALA A 123 -5.74 10.39 -16.25
C ALA A 123 -6.23 10.53 -17.70
N GLY A 124 -5.54 11.35 -18.50
CA GLY A 124 -5.83 11.54 -19.92
C GLY A 124 -5.64 10.27 -20.75
N PHE A 125 -4.52 9.56 -20.55
CA PHE A 125 -4.27 8.30 -21.25
C PHE A 125 -5.19 7.17 -20.79
N THR A 126 -5.57 7.10 -19.52
CA THR A 126 -6.59 6.17 -19.04
C THR A 126 -7.93 6.45 -19.71
N TRP A 127 -8.32 7.73 -19.85
CA TRP A 127 -9.53 8.11 -20.57
C TRP A 127 -9.45 7.76 -22.06
N TYR A 128 -8.28 7.94 -22.70
CA TYR A 128 -8.03 7.49 -24.06
C TYR A 128 -8.15 5.96 -24.20
N LEU A 129 -7.51 5.18 -23.32
CA LEU A 129 -7.57 3.71 -23.35
C LEU A 129 -9.01 3.20 -23.19
N ARG A 130 -9.82 3.84 -22.34
CA ARG A 130 -11.26 3.52 -22.20
C ARG A 130 -12.03 3.59 -23.52
N THR A 131 -11.60 4.42 -24.48
CA THR A 131 -12.28 4.58 -25.77
C THR A 131 -11.91 3.55 -26.82
N LEU A 132 -10.91 2.70 -26.55
CA LEU A 132 -10.49 1.67 -27.50
C LEU A 132 -11.59 0.62 -27.74
N PRO A 133 -11.67 0.06 -28.96
CA PRO A 133 -12.63 -0.99 -29.28
C PRO A 133 -12.31 -2.27 -28.49
N THR A 134 -13.36 -3.03 -28.16
CA THR A 134 -13.28 -4.29 -27.41
C THR A 134 -14.09 -5.37 -28.12
N ASP A 135 -13.49 -6.53 -28.33
CA ASP A 135 -14.19 -7.68 -28.95
C ASP A 135 -15.00 -8.49 -27.92
N ILE A 136 -14.73 -8.31 -26.63
CA ILE A 136 -15.38 -9.03 -25.54
C ILE A 136 -16.63 -8.27 -25.04
N PRO A 137 -17.82 -8.90 -25.02
CA PRO A 137 -19.02 -8.29 -24.45
C PRO A 137 -18.86 -8.08 -22.93
N GLY A 138 -19.22 -6.89 -22.44
CA GLY A 138 -19.18 -6.54 -21.01
C GLY A 138 -17.81 -6.10 -20.47
N ASP A 139 -16.73 -6.22 -21.25
CA ASP A 139 -15.38 -5.85 -20.81
C ASP A 139 -15.24 -4.33 -20.55
N ARG A 140 -15.93 -3.51 -21.35
CA ARG A 140 -16.01 -2.06 -21.10
C ARG A 140 -16.70 -1.72 -19.78
N GLU A 141 -17.79 -2.42 -19.46
CA GLU A 141 -18.51 -2.25 -18.20
C GLU A 141 -17.66 -2.71 -17.01
N ALA A 142 -16.84 -3.75 -17.20
CA ALA A 142 -15.86 -4.18 -16.20
C ALA A 142 -14.79 -3.11 -15.95
N VAL A 143 -14.27 -2.44 -16.98
CA VAL A 143 -13.35 -1.30 -16.80
C VAL A 143 -13.99 -0.18 -15.99
N GLU A 144 -15.24 0.16 -16.29
CA GLU A 144 -15.96 1.25 -15.62
C GLU A 144 -16.30 0.94 -14.16
N SER A 145 -16.81 -0.27 -13.91
CA SER A 145 -17.25 -0.72 -12.59
C SER A 145 -16.11 -1.25 -11.70
N GLU A 146 -14.99 -1.69 -12.28
CA GLU A 146 -13.90 -2.28 -11.49
C GLU A 146 -12.63 -1.44 -11.44
N VAL A 147 -12.36 -0.58 -12.42
CA VAL A 147 -11.10 0.20 -12.47
C VAL A 147 -11.36 1.69 -12.32
N LEU A 148 -12.39 2.22 -12.99
CA LEU A 148 -12.66 3.67 -13.04
C LEU A 148 -13.59 4.17 -11.91
N THR A 149 -14.03 3.28 -11.05
CA THR A 149 -14.79 3.60 -9.84
C THR A 149 -13.96 3.26 -8.62
N ALA A 150 -13.93 4.17 -7.65
CA ALA A 150 -13.23 3.96 -6.39
C ALA A 150 -14.12 3.11 -5.48
N ARG A 151 -13.77 1.83 -5.33
CA ARG A 151 -14.52 0.86 -4.54
C ARG A 151 -13.98 0.77 -3.12
N TYR A 152 -14.86 0.85 -2.14
CA TYR A 152 -14.51 0.54 -0.76
C TYR A 152 -14.50 -0.97 -0.57
N THR A 153 -13.47 -1.48 0.09
CA THR A 153 -13.31 -2.90 0.40
C THR A 153 -13.74 -3.13 1.84
N GLN A 154 -14.72 -4.01 2.03
CA GLN A 154 -15.18 -4.47 3.32
C GLN A 154 -14.91 -5.98 3.46
N ARG A 155 -14.23 -6.36 4.54
CA ARG A 155 -13.97 -7.76 4.89
C ARG A 155 -15.14 -8.33 5.70
N PRO A 156 -15.33 -9.66 5.68
CA PRO A 156 -16.37 -10.29 6.48
C PRO A 156 -16.09 -10.08 7.97
N GLN A 157 -17.15 -9.84 8.75
CA GLN A 157 -17.04 -9.70 10.18
C GLN A 157 -16.68 -11.06 10.79
N GLU A 158 -15.50 -11.14 11.41
CA GLU A 158 -15.11 -12.34 12.14
C GLU A 158 -16.02 -12.50 13.36
N PRO A 159 -16.52 -13.72 13.65
CA PRO A 159 -17.20 -14.02 14.89
C PRO A 159 -16.30 -13.68 16.08
N ASN A 160 -16.91 -13.39 17.24
CA ASN A 160 -16.13 -13.16 18.46
C ASN A 160 -15.47 -14.47 18.93
N PHE A 161 -14.27 -14.74 18.41
CA PHE A 161 -13.51 -15.95 18.72
C PHE A 161 -13.14 -16.00 20.20
N ASP A 162 -12.97 -14.87 20.89
CA ASP A 162 -12.62 -14.87 22.32
C ASP A 162 -13.67 -15.54 23.20
N VAL A 163 -14.95 -15.47 22.83
CA VAL A 163 -16.01 -16.17 23.56
C VAL A 163 -15.85 -17.68 23.35
N ILE A 164 -15.69 -18.10 22.10
CA ILE A 164 -15.50 -19.52 21.72
C ILE A 164 -14.24 -20.10 22.39
N LEU A 165 -13.16 -19.33 22.44
CA LEU A 165 -11.91 -19.71 23.08
C LEU A 165 -12.06 -19.82 24.60
N ARG A 166 -12.77 -18.90 25.26
CA ARG A 166 -13.03 -18.98 26.70
C ARG A 166 -13.85 -20.20 27.07
N ASP A 167 -14.90 -20.49 26.31
CA ASP A 167 -15.75 -21.66 26.54
C ASP A 167 -14.96 -22.95 26.38
N TRP A 168 -14.10 -23.03 25.35
CA TRP A 168 -13.19 -24.15 25.12
C TRP A 168 -12.13 -24.29 26.22
N GLU A 169 -11.51 -23.18 26.64
CA GLU A 169 -10.53 -23.15 27.74
C GLU A 169 -11.15 -23.68 29.03
N GLN A 170 -12.38 -23.26 29.34
CA GLN A 170 -13.11 -23.72 30.52
C GLN A 170 -13.37 -25.23 30.45
N GLN A 171 -13.90 -25.73 29.32
CA GLN A 171 -14.16 -27.16 29.14
C GLN A 171 -12.90 -28.03 29.30
N MET A 172 -11.77 -27.58 28.74
CA MET A 172 -10.51 -28.32 28.84
C MET A 172 -9.90 -28.28 30.26
N ARG A 173 -10.12 -27.19 31.01
CA ARG A 173 -9.77 -27.13 32.44
C ARG A 173 -10.62 -28.08 33.27
N GLU A 174 -11.91 -28.17 33.00
CA GLU A 174 -12.82 -29.12 33.65
C GLU A 174 -12.43 -30.59 33.35
N GLN A 175 -11.92 -30.87 32.16
CA GLN A 175 -11.39 -32.17 31.75
C GLN A 175 -9.96 -32.45 32.26
N GLY A 176 -9.38 -31.56 33.06
CA GLY A 176 -8.07 -31.74 33.67
C GLY A 176 -6.87 -31.66 32.71
N HIS A 177 -7.06 -31.24 31.46
CA HIS A 177 -5.98 -31.22 30.45
C HIS A 177 -4.93 -30.11 30.69
N PHE A 178 -5.24 -29.11 31.52
CA PHE A 178 -4.41 -27.93 31.75
C PHE A 178 -3.96 -27.71 33.20
N SER A 179 -3.98 -28.76 34.04
CA SER A 179 -3.70 -28.63 35.48
C SER A 179 -2.25 -28.28 35.82
N GLN A 180 -1.29 -28.49 34.91
CA GLN A 180 0.15 -28.22 35.13
C GLN A 180 0.77 -27.29 34.07
N THR A 181 -0.04 -26.70 33.20
CA THR A 181 0.44 -25.86 32.09
C THR A 181 0.88 -24.48 32.60
N SER A 182 2.07 -24.05 32.19
CA SER A 182 2.54 -22.69 32.49
C SER A 182 1.70 -21.63 31.76
N ALA A 183 1.63 -20.40 32.29
CA ALA A 183 0.90 -19.31 31.63
C ALA A 183 1.40 -19.01 30.20
N ALA A 184 2.71 -19.16 29.95
CA ALA A 184 3.29 -18.97 28.63
C ALA A 184 2.90 -20.09 27.65
N GLU A 185 2.85 -21.34 28.13
CA GLU A 185 2.47 -22.50 27.32
C GLU A 185 0.97 -22.47 26.99
N MET A 186 0.14 -22.05 27.96
CA MET A 186 -1.29 -21.81 27.73
C MET A 186 -1.54 -20.69 26.72
N ALA A 187 -0.73 -19.63 26.71
CA ALA A 187 -0.82 -18.58 25.69
C ALA A 187 -0.53 -19.12 24.28
N LEU A 188 0.49 -19.97 24.12
CA LEU A 188 0.84 -20.58 22.85
C LEU A 188 -0.24 -21.56 22.36
N ILE A 189 -0.78 -22.39 23.26
CA ILE A 189 -1.91 -23.29 22.97
C ILE A 189 -3.14 -22.47 22.54
N ARG A 190 -3.43 -21.37 23.23
CA ARG A 190 -4.53 -20.46 22.89
C ARG A 190 -4.34 -19.85 21.50
N GLU A 191 -3.14 -19.42 21.16
CA GLU A 191 -2.82 -18.85 19.85
C GLU A 191 -2.98 -19.88 18.73
N GLN A 192 -2.47 -21.11 18.93
CA GLN A 192 -2.66 -22.22 17.99
C GLN A 192 -4.14 -22.55 17.80
N ARG A 193 -4.90 -22.61 18.89
CA ARG A 193 -6.34 -22.90 18.83
C ARG A 193 -7.12 -21.79 18.11
N LEU A 194 -6.77 -20.53 18.35
CA LEU A 194 -7.35 -19.39 17.64
C LEU A 194 -7.05 -19.49 16.14
N PHE A 195 -5.83 -19.86 15.76
CA PHE A 195 -5.45 -20.07 14.37
C PHE A 195 -6.30 -21.17 13.72
N ASP A 196 -6.49 -22.32 14.39
CA ASP A 196 -7.30 -23.43 13.89
C ASP A 196 -8.79 -23.04 13.73
N ILE A 197 -9.35 -22.34 14.72
CA ILE A 197 -10.75 -21.88 14.67
C ILE A 197 -10.95 -20.90 13.51
N ARG A 198 -10.04 -19.91 13.37
CA ARG A 198 -10.11 -18.94 12.28
C ARG A 198 -9.97 -19.63 10.92
N ARG A 199 -9.04 -20.58 10.79
CA ARG A 199 -8.85 -21.38 9.56
C ARG A 199 -10.09 -22.21 9.24
N GLY A 200 -10.71 -22.82 10.25
CA GLY A 200 -11.95 -23.59 10.11
C GLY A 200 -13.16 -22.73 9.75
N TRP A 201 -13.24 -21.51 10.26
CA TRP A 201 -14.31 -20.56 9.88
C TRP A 201 -14.18 -20.12 8.42
N ARG A 202 -12.96 -19.94 7.92
CA ARG A 202 -12.65 -19.61 6.52
C ARG A 202 -12.65 -20.83 5.58
N SER A 203 -12.95 -22.03 6.09
CA SER A 203 -13.04 -23.24 5.27
C SER A 203 -14.48 -23.71 5.11
N ILE A 204 -14.75 -24.27 3.93
CA ILE A 204 -16.03 -24.84 3.54
C ILE A 204 -15.79 -26.28 3.10
N GLY A 205 -16.16 -27.22 3.97
CA GLY A 205 -16.06 -28.65 3.69
C GLY A 205 -17.01 -29.09 2.56
N PRO A 206 -16.78 -30.26 1.96
CA PRO A 206 -17.64 -30.77 0.89
C PRO A 206 -19.09 -30.93 1.35
N GLY A 207 -20.03 -30.38 0.58
CA GLY A 207 -21.46 -30.37 0.88
C GLY A 207 -21.89 -29.44 2.03
N GLN A 208 -20.96 -28.67 2.62
CA GLN A 208 -21.28 -27.78 3.74
C GLN A 208 -21.60 -26.37 3.27
N TRP A 209 -22.46 -25.70 4.04
CA TRP A 209 -22.74 -24.27 3.91
C TRP A 209 -21.94 -23.47 4.92
N ARG A 210 -21.50 -22.28 4.51
CA ARG A 210 -20.93 -21.26 5.37
C ARG A 210 -21.56 -19.92 5.07
N GLU A 211 -21.89 -19.19 6.11
CA GLU A 211 -22.41 -17.83 6.02
C GLU A 211 -21.37 -16.82 6.48
N TYR A 212 -21.21 -15.76 5.68
CA TYR A 212 -20.33 -14.62 5.93
C TYR A 212 -21.15 -13.35 6.00
N ARG A 213 -20.89 -12.55 7.03
CA ARG A 213 -21.56 -11.27 7.26
C ARG A 213 -20.66 -10.12 6.84
N PHE A 214 -21.17 -9.18 6.07
CA PHE A 214 -20.46 -7.96 5.68
C PHE A 214 -21.25 -6.73 6.08
N ASP A 215 -20.63 -5.80 6.82
CA ASP A 215 -21.25 -4.53 7.16
C ASP A 215 -20.99 -3.52 6.04
N ALA A 216 -22.03 -3.14 5.30
CA ALA A 216 -22.00 -2.24 4.16
C ALA A 216 -22.86 -0.98 4.41
N PRO A 217 -22.61 -0.20 5.48
CA PRO A 217 -23.48 0.90 5.90
C PRO A 217 -23.54 2.06 4.90
N LEU A 218 -22.58 2.16 3.99
CA LEU A 218 -22.48 3.22 2.99
C LEU A 218 -23.20 2.89 1.69
N VAL A 219 -23.77 1.68 1.54
CA VAL A 219 -24.48 1.29 0.33
C VAL A 219 -25.95 1.69 0.43
N ASN A 220 -26.40 2.50 -0.53
CA ASN A 220 -27.81 2.79 -0.69
C ASN A 220 -28.50 1.62 -1.40
N ARG A 221 -29.42 0.93 -0.70
CA ARG A 221 -30.19 -0.21 -1.23
C ARG A 221 -31.24 0.18 -2.28
N GLU A 222 -31.67 1.45 -2.28
CA GLU A 222 -32.71 1.94 -3.19
C GLU A 222 -32.16 2.24 -4.60
N ASP A 223 -30.85 2.46 -4.70
CA ASP A 223 -30.21 2.69 -5.98
C ASP A 223 -30.17 1.40 -6.81
N PRO A 224 -30.68 1.42 -8.05
CA PRO A 224 -30.52 0.27 -8.94
C PRO A 224 -29.04 0.01 -9.20
N GLY A 225 -28.63 -1.24 -9.10
CA GLY A 225 -27.25 -1.66 -9.41
C GLY A 225 -26.78 -2.87 -8.58
N THR A 226 -25.55 -3.28 -8.85
CA THR A 226 -24.89 -4.38 -8.15
C THR A 226 -23.72 -3.88 -7.30
N ILE A 227 -23.42 -4.64 -6.27
CA ILE A 227 -22.16 -4.65 -5.52
C ILE A 227 -21.40 -5.92 -5.88
N GLN A 228 -20.11 -5.93 -5.61
CA GLN A 228 -19.24 -7.01 -6.06
C GLN A 228 -18.68 -7.75 -4.86
N VAL A 229 -18.83 -9.06 -4.82
CA VAL A 229 -18.12 -9.91 -3.86
C VAL A 229 -16.95 -10.54 -4.58
N ARG A 230 -15.73 -10.21 -4.16
CA ARG A 230 -14.51 -10.83 -4.67
C ARG A 230 -14.16 -12.03 -3.80
N ILE A 231 -13.96 -13.17 -4.44
CA ILE A 231 -13.56 -14.41 -3.80
C ILE A 231 -12.31 -14.98 -4.45
N GLN A 232 -11.41 -15.54 -3.66
CA GLN A 232 -10.25 -16.30 -4.12
C GLN A 232 -10.25 -17.64 -3.39
N PRO A 233 -10.94 -18.66 -3.93
CA PRO A 233 -10.95 -19.98 -3.32
C PRO A 233 -9.58 -20.63 -3.48
N ALA A 234 -9.02 -21.15 -2.39
CA ALA A 234 -7.75 -21.86 -2.38
C ALA A 234 -7.97 -23.33 -2.09
N SER A 235 -7.14 -24.17 -2.71
CA SER A 235 -7.05 -25.59 -2.38
C SER A 235 -6.10 -25.79 -1.19
N PRO A 236 -6.33 -26.76 -0.29
CA PRO A 236 -5.38 -27.10 0.76
C PRO A 236 -3.99 -27.47 0.21
N ALA A 237 -3.94 -27.96 -1.03
CA ALA A 237 -2.72 -28.30 -1.75
C ALA A 237 -2.07 -27.11 -2.49
N GLY A 238 -2.74 -25.95 -2.57
CA GLY A 238 -2.26 -24.77 -3.28
C GLY A 238 -2.19 -24.95 -4.80
N THR A 239 -3.02 -25.82 -5.37
CA THR A 239 -3.06 -26.13 -6.81
C THR A 239 -4.08 -25.24 -7.55
N ASP A 240 -3.66 -24.63 -8.65
CA ASP A 240 -4.44 -23.63 -9.42
C ASP A 240 -5.32 -24.23 -10.53
N HIS A 241 -5.30 -25.55 -10.71
CA HIS A 241 -6.11 -26.28 -11.71
C HIS A 241 -7.40 -26.87 -11.12
N VAL A 242 -7.60 -26.79 -9.81
CA VAL A 242 -8.81 -27.32 -9.16
C VAL A 242 -9.99 -26.39 -9.46
N MET A 243 -11.14 -26.99 -9.78
CA MET A 243 -12.39 -26.28 -10.01
C MET A 243 -13.35 -26.54 -8.85
N PHE A 244 -13.76 -25.47 -8.18
CA PHE A 244 -14.76 -25.51 -7.13
C PHE A 244 -16.13 -25.15 -7.71
N ARG A 245 -17.02 -26.12 -7.76
CA ARG A 245 -18.44 -25.90 -8.03
C ARG A 245 -19.09 -25.43 -6.74
N MET A 246 -19.57 -24.21 -6.73
CA MET A 246 -20.13 -23.59 -5.54
C MET A 246 -21.57 -23.15 -5.79
N LEU A 247 -22.38 -23.29 -4.74
CA LEU A 247 -23.69 -22.69 -4.66
C LEU A 247 -23.60 -21.45 -3.79
N TRP A 248 -24.12 -20.31 -4.23
CA TRP A 248 -24.08 -19.09 -3.45
C TRP A 248 -25.42 -18.35 -3.46
N GLN A 249 -25.69 -17.66 -2.35
CA GLN A 249 -26.91 -16.88 -2.15
C GLN A 249 -26.57 -15.65 -1.32
N ALA A 250 -27.11 -14.51 -1.71
CA ALA A 250 -27.00 -13.26 -0.97
C ALA A 250 -28.35 -12.87 -0.36
N GLY A 251 -28.32 -12.16 0.76
CA GLY A 251 -29.50 -11.67 1.45
C GLY A 251 -29.71 -12.30 2.82
N ASP A 252 -30.47 -11.61 3.65
CA ASP A 252 -30.77 -12.00 5.02
C ASP A 252 -31.97 -12.96 5.02
N LEU A 253 -31.79 -14.19 5.51
CA LEU A 253 -32.88 -15.17 5.61
C LEU A 253 -34.01 -14.70 6.52
N SER A 254 -33.73 -13.76 7.43
CA SER A 254 -34.73 -13.13 8.30
C SER A 254 -35.60 -12.11 7.54
N ASP A 255 -35.10 -11.55 6.43
CA ASP A 255 -35.80 -10.62 5.55
C ASP A 255 -35.87 -11.20 4.13
N VAL A 256 -36.90 -12.03 3.91
CA VAL A 256 -37.11 -12.79 2.66
C VAL A 256 -37.08 -11.93 1.40
N ASN A 257 -37.42 -10.63 1.49
CA ASN A 257 -37.40 -9.72 0.34
C ASN A 257 -35.98 -9.38 -0.14
N THR A 258 -34.97 -9.59 0.69
CA THR A 258 -33.55 -9.37 0.35
C THR A 258 -32.89 -10.60 -0.25
N VAL A 259 -33.49 -11.78 -0.08
CA VAL A 259 -32.90 -13.06 -0.46
C VAL A 259 -32.88 -13.22 -1.97
N THR A 260 -31.68 -13.40 -2.53
CA THR A 260 -31.49 -13.68 -3.96
C THR A 260 -31.75 -15.15 -4.27
N ARG A 261 -31.91 -15.45 -5.56
CA ARG A 261 -31.89 -16.85 -6.02
C ARG A 261 -30.54 -17.48 -5.71
N GLU A 262 -30.56 -18.77 -5.42
CA GLU A 262 -29.34 -19.56 -5.35
C GLU A 262 -28.74 -19.67 -6.75
N LEU A 263 -27.48 -19.30 -6.87
CA LEU A 263 -26.74 -19.32 -8.12
C LEU A 263 -25.61 -20.32 -7.99
N GLU A 264 -25.51 -21.18 -8.99
CA GLU A 264 -24.44 -22.16 -9.10
C GLU A 264 -23.35 -21.61 -10.02
N SER A 265 -22.10 -21.71 -9.60
CA SER A 265 -20.97 -21.15 -10.35
C SER A 265 -19.71 -21.96 -10.11
N ASP A 266 -18.92 -22.12 -11.16
CA ASP A 266 -17.63 -22.80 -11.11
C ASP A 266 -16.50 -21.78 -10.93
N PHE A 267 -15.63 -22.02 -9.96
CA PHE A 267 -14.52 -21.15 -9.62
C PHE A 267 -13.20 -21.90 -9.69
N VAL A 268 -12.26 -21.36 -10.46
CA VAL A 268 -10.88 -21.84 -10.51
C VAL A 268 -10.17 -21.52 -9.19
N ALA A 269 -9.52 -22.51 -8.59
CA ALA A 269 -8.70 -22.32 -7.40
C ALA A 269 -7.54 -21.34 -7.64
N GLU A 270 -7.11 -20.67 -6.57
CA GLU A 270 -6.03 -19.67 -6.53
C GLU A 270 -6.26 -18.42 -7.41
N ARG A 271 -7.45 -18.26 -8.01
CA ARG A 271 -7.81 -17.12 -8.84
C ARG A 271 -8.91 -16.27 -8.22
N TYR A 272 -8.83 -14.96 -8.45
CA TYR A 272 -9.89 -14.04 -8.05
C TYR A 272 -11.08 -14.15 -9.00
N HIS A 273 -12.27 -14.31 -8.41
CA HIS A 273 -13.56 -14.30 -9.08
C HIS A 273 -14.44 -13.21 -8.48
N VAL A 274 -15.31 -12.63 -9.30
CA VAL A 274 -16.20 -11.53 -8.90
C VAL A 274 -17.64 -11.96 -9.04
N LEU A 275 -18.37 -11.98 -7.93
CA LEU A 275 -19.80 -12.24 -7.88
C LEU A 275 -20.54 -10.90 -7.93
N GLN A 276 -21.50 -10.77 -8.83
CA GLN A 276 -22.36 -9.59 -8.91
C GLN A 276 -23.60 -9.81 -8.04
N VAL A 277 -23.71 -9.05 -6.96
CA VAL A 277 -24.81 -9.14 -6.00
C VAL A 277 -25.68 -7.88 -6.13
N PRO A 278 -27.01 -7.99 -6.24
CA PRO A 278 -27.87 -6.80 -6.30
C PRO A 278 -27.82 -6.03 -4.97
N LYS A 279 -27.82 -4.69 -5.03
CA LYS A 279 -27.85 -3.83 -3.84
C LYS A 279 -29.07 -4.08 -2.93
N SER A 280 -30.17 -4.57 -3.50
CA SER A 280 -31.38 -4.96 -2.77
C SER A 280 -31.17 -6.13 -1.81
N ALA A 281 -30.07 -6.88 -1.93
CA ALA A 281 -29.73 -7.98 -1.02
C ALA A 281 -29.19 -7.50 0.33
N ILE A 282 -28.90 -6.20 0.47
CA ILE A 282 -28.51 -5.62 1.75
C ILE A 282 -29.77 -5.36 2.57
N ASN A 283 -29.77 -5.81 3.83
CA ASN A 283 -30.90 -5.61 4.73
C ASN A 283 -31.01 -4.13 5.20
N ASN A 284 -32.08 -3.82 5.94
CA ASN A 284 -32.32 -2.47 6.47
C ASN A 284 -31.24 -1.96 7.44
N GLN A 285 -30.42 -2.85 8.00
CA GLN A 285 -29.33 -2.50 8.90
C GLN A 285 -28.02 -2.19 8.14
N GLY A 286 -28.03 -2.28 6.81
CA GLY A 286 -26.83 -2.10 5.99
C GLY A 286 -25.91 -3.32 6.04
N VAL A 287 -26.44 -4.52 6.28
CA VAL A 287 -25.68 -5.76 6.39
C VAL A 287 -25.99 -6.68 5.21
N LEU A 288 -24.95 -7.22 4.59
CA LEU A 288 -25.05 -8.26 3.58
C LEU A 288 -24.70 -9.61 4.20
N HIS A 289 -25.61 -10.56 4.09
CA HIS A 289 -25.37 -11.96 4.41
C HIS A 289 -25.07 -12.71 3.12
N LEU A 290 -23.92 -13.37 3.05
CA LEU A 290 -23.49 -14.18 1.92
C LEU A 290 -23.34 -15.63 2.36
N ARG A 291 -24.12 -16.51 1.77
CA ARG A 291 -24.07 -17.96 2.00
C ARG A 291 -23.35 -18.61 0.84
N LEU A 292 -22.34 -19.40 1.15
CA LEU A 292 -21.53 -20.15 0.20
C LEU A 292 -21.58 -21.65 0.57
N ALA A 293 -21.85 -22.50 -0.41
CA ALA A 293 -21.80 -23.94 -0.28
C ALA A 293 -20.78 -24.53 -1.25
N ASN A 294 -19.96 -25.45 -0.77
CA ASN A 294 -19.04 -26.20 -1.60
C ASN A 294 -19.73 -27.48 -2.10
N LEU A 295 -19.96 -27.59 -3.41
CA LEU A 295 -20.55 -28.79 -4.01
C LEU A 295 -19.48 -29.76 -4.54
N THR A 296 -18.22 -29.32 -4.62
CA THR A 296 -17.10 -30.17 -5.03
C THR A 296 -16.75 -31.17 -3.93
N GLN A 297 -16.59 -32.44 -4.31
CA GLN A 297 -16.10 -33.51 -3.45
C GLN A 297 -14.86 -34.14 -4.11
N PRO A 298 -13.81 -34.53 -3.35
CA PRO A 298 -13.67 -34.49 -1.89
C PRO A 298 -13.01 -33.21 -1.35
N ASP A 299 -12.71 -32.24 -2.21
CA ASP A 299 -11.84 -31.11 -1.84
C ASP A 299 -12.55 -30.09 -0.94
N THR A 300 -11.85 -29.67 0.11
CA THR A 300 -12.28 -28.57 0.99
C THR A 300 -11.84 -27.25 0.38
N LEU A 301 -12.74 -26.28 0.33
CA LEU A 301 -12.41 -24.92 -0.10
C LEU A 301 -11.91 -24.11 1.10
N ILE A 302 -10.84 -23.33 0.92
CA ILE A 302 -10.28 -22.46 1.96
C ILE A 302 -10.12 -21.04 1.42
N PHE A 303 -10.47 -20.03 2.21
CA PHE A 303 -10.14 -18.63 1.93
C PHE A 303 -8.85 -18.24 2.67
N THR A 304 -7.72 -18.26 1.95
CA THR A 304 -6.38 -18.01 2.51
C THR A 304 -6.07 -16.52 2.53
N GLY A 305 -5.76 -15.98 3.71
CA GLY A 305 -5.44 -14.55 3.85
C GLY A 305 -6.67 -13.64 3.91
N GLU A 306 -6.47 -12.39 4.31
CA GLU A 306 -7.57 -11.44 4.57
C GLU A 306 -8.24 -10.89 3.31
N ASP A 307 -7.56 -10.96 2.16
CA ASP A 307 -8.04 -10.38 0.90
C ASP A 307 -8.76 -11.42 0.00
N SER A 308 -8.86 -12.67 0.47
CA SER A 308 -9.45 -13.79 -0.29
C SER A 308 -10.98 -13.79 -0.31
N LEU A 309 -11.63 -13.00 0.57
CA LEU A 309 -13.08 -12.85 0.59
C LEU A 309 -13.42 -11.41 1.00
N GLU A 310 -13.94 -10.63 0.05
CA GLU A 310 -14.17 -9.21 0.22
C GLU A 310 -15.44 -8.73 -0.48
N LEU A 311 -16.11 -7.77 0.13
CA LEU A 311 -17.19 -7.01 -0.47
C LEU A 311 -16.66 -5.67 -0.99
N LEU A 312 -16.90 -5.37 -2.26
CA LEU A 312 -16.50 -4.15 -2.95
C LEU A 312 -17.73 -3.39 -3.43
N TYR A 313 -17.81 -2.12 -3.07
CA TYR A 313 -18.87 -1.22 -3.55
C TYR A 313 -18.33 0.17 -3.85
N GLY A 314 -18.82 0.78 -4.94
CA GLY A 314 -18.36 2.08 -5.42
C GLY A 314 -18.79 3.21 -4.49
N ILE A 315 -17.82 4.01 -4.01
CA ILE A 315 -18.06 5.19 -3.17
C ILE A 315 -17.49 6.49 -3.76
N GLY A 316 -16.79 6.43 -4.89
CA GLY A 316 -16.18 7.61 -5.49
C GLY A 316 -15.68 7.42 -6.91
N SER A 317 -15.11 8.48 -7.47
CA SER A 317 -14.59 8.52 -8.83
C SER A 317 -13.10 8.24 -8.88
N PHE A 318 -12.64 7.69 -10.01
CA PHE A 318 -11.22 7.45 -10.28
C PHE A 318 -10.34 8.69 -10.12
N GLY A 319 -10.78 9.86 -10.62
CA GLY A 319 -9.95 11.08 -10.61
C GLY A 319 -9.60 11.55 -9.20
N TRP A 320 -10.58 11.56 -8.28
CA TRP A 320 -10.33 11.92 -6.88
C TRP A 320 -9.51 10.85 -6.16
N ASN A 321 -9.70 9.58 -6.52
CA ASN A 321 -8.89 8.49 -5.99
C ASN A 321 -7.41 8.62 -6.42
N LEU A 322 -7.18 8.93 -7.70
CA LEU A 322 -5.86 9.20 -8.27
C LEU A 322 -5.21 10.38 -7.56
N PHE A 323 -5.93 11.47 -7.32
CA PHE A 323 -5.41 12.60 -6.57
C PHE A 323 -4.92 12.20 -5.16
N ARG A 324 -5.71 11.38 -4.43
CA ARG A 324 -5.30 10.86 -3.11
C ARG A 324 -4.05 9.97 -3.21
N ALA A 325 -3.98 9.11 -4.22
CA ALA A 325 -2.79 8.30 -4.50
C ALA A 325 -1.54 9.18 -4.73
N LEU A 326 -1.68 10.22 -5.57
CA LEU A 326 -0.61 11.19 -5.83
C LEU A 326 -0.22 11.95 -4.56
N CYS A 327 -1.14 12.32 -3.67
CA CYS A 327 -0.80 12.93 -2.40
C CYS A 327 0.07 12.02 -1.50
N ILE A 328 -0.20 10.72 -1.47
CA ILE A 328 0.64 9.75 -0.73
C ILE A 328 2.03 9.69 -1.36
N ILE A 329 2.12 9.58 -2.69
CA ILE A 329 3.39 9.59 -3.41
C ILE A 329 4.16 10.88 -3.14
N TRP A 330 3.50 12.03 -3.16
CA TRP A 330 4.09 13.32 -2.82
C TRP A 330 4.69 13.35 -1.41
N CYS A 331 4.00 12.78 -0.41
CA CYS A 331 4.53 12.68 0.95
C CYS A 331 5.84 11.87 1.00
N ARG A 332 5.93 10.79 0.23
CA ARG A 332 7.17 9.99 0.11
C ARG A 332 8.30 10.78 -0.52
N LEU A 333 8.02 11.52 -1.60
CA LEU A 333 8.99 12.37 -2.26
C LEU A 333 9.45 13.53 -1.34
N ALA A 334 8.53 14.13 -0.59
CA ALA A 334 8.86 15.16 0.38
C ALA A 334 9.78 14.63 1.50
N PHE A 335 9.54 13.41 1.98
CA PHE A 335 10.44 12.75 2.91
C PHE A 335 11.83 12.52 2.29
N LEU A 336 11.91 11.98 1.07
CA LEU A 336 13.18 11.75 0.37
C LEU A 336 13.95 13.05 0.14
N ALA A 337 13.26 14.16 -0.15
CA ALA A 337 13.87 15.47 -0.27
C ALA A 337 14.51 15.93 1.04
N ALA A 338 13.84 15.71 2.19
CA ALA A 338 14.41 16.04 3.51
C ALA A 338 15.63 15.16 3.82
N LEU A 339 15.55 13.87 3.50
CA LEU A 339 16.63 12.92 3.69
C LEU A 339 17.87 13.28 2.86
N GLY A 340 17.71 13.61 1.58
CA GLY A 340 18.82 14.01 0.72
C GLY A 340 19.45 15.34 1.11
N LEU A 341 18.66 16.31 1.58
CA LEU A 341 19.18 17.55 2.15
C LEU A 341 19.95 17.31 3.46
N LEU A 342 19.49 16.39 4.31
CA LEU A 342 20.22 15.97 5.50
C LEU A 342 21.54 15.32 5.11
N ALA A 343 21.52 14.30 4.25
CA ALA A 343 22.70 13.55 3.84
C ALA A 343 23.76 14.47 3.22
N SER A 344 23.36 15.37 2.32
CA SER A 344 24.26 16.34 1.68
C SER A 344 24.78 17.44 2.60
N SER A 345 24.27 17.56 3.83
CA SER A 345 24.78 18.52 4.82
C SER A 345 26.12 18.09 5.43
N PHE A 346 26.46 16.80 5.40
CA PHE A 346 27.70 16.25 5.96
C PHE A 346 28.46 15.32 5.01
N LEU A 347 27.81 14.77 3.97
CA LEU A 347 28.44 13.87 3.00
C LEU A 347 28.76 14.59 1.68
N SER A 348 29.68 14.04 0.91
CA SER A 348 29.88 14.42 -0.49
C SER A 348 28.70 13.96 -1.35
N PHE A 349 28.49 14.61 -2.50
CA PHE A 349 27.38 14.31 -3.40
C PHE A 349 27.24 12.81 -3.73
N PRO A 350 28.29 12.08 -4.17
CA PRO A 350 28.15 10.67 -4.49
C PRO A 350 27.75 9.81 -3.28
N VAL A 351 28.35 10.07 -2.11
CA VAL A 351 28.08 9.29 -0.89
C VAL A 351 26.69 9.58 -0.36
N ALA A 352 26.23 10.83 -0.41
CA ALA A 352 24.87 11.21 -0.06
C ALA A 352 23.83 10.51 -0.95
N CYS A 353 24.07 10.45 -2.26
CA CYS A 353 23.20 9.74 -3.20
C CYS A 353 23.13 8.24 -2.89
N VAL A 354 24.26 7.58 -2.66
CA VAL A 354 24.29 6.14 -2.33
C VAL A 354 23.54 5.87 -1.02
N LEU A 355 23.74 6.69 0.01
CA LEU A 355 23.02 6.54 1.28
C LEU A 355 21.50 6.69 1.10
N CYS A 356 21.06 7.73 0.39
CA CYS A 356 19.63 7.95 0.15
C CYS A 356 19.01 6.84 -0.70
N LEU A 357 19.76 6.32 -1.68
CA LEU A 357 19.35 5.18 -2.49
C LEU A 357 19.23 3.89 -1.67
N MET A 358 20.17 3.62 -0.77
CA MET A 358 20.08 2.46 0.12
C MET A 358 18.85 2.56 1.02
N ILE A 359 18.59 3.74 1.60
CA ILE A 359 17.39 3.97 2.43
C ILE A 359 16.12 3.82 1.60
N LEU A 360 16.10 4.30 0.35
CA LEU A 360 14.97 4.11 -0.56
C LEU A 360 14.72 2.62 -0.84
N LEU A 361 15.76 1.83 -1.10
CA LEU A 361 15.63 0.38 -1.32
C LEU A 361 15.07 -0.33 -0.09
N VAL A 362 15.56 0.00 1.11
CA VAL A 362 15.03 -0.57 2.36
C VAL A 362 13.60 -0.12 2.64
N ALA A 363 13.23 1.12 2.31
CA ALA A 363 11.86 1.63 2.47
C ALA A 363 10.86 0.92 1.54
N ILE A 364 11.27 0.61 0.30
CA ILE A 364 10.46 -0.16 -0.66
C ILE A 364 10.33 -1.62 -0.19
N GLY A 365 11.42 -2.22 0.29
CA GLY A 365 11.46 -3.60 0.80
C GLY A 365 11.03 -3.76 2.26
N HIS A 366 10.43 -2.74 2.88
CA HIS A 366 10.16 -2.71 4.32
C HIS A 366 9.27 -3.89 4.76
N GLY A 367 8.15 -4.15 4.05
CA GLY A 367 7.26 -5.27 4.35
C GLY A 367 7.96 -6.63 4.29
N PHE A 368 8.75 -6.89 3.24
CA PHE A 368 9.53 -8.13 3.12
C PHE A 368 10.55 -8.29 4.25
N LEU A 369 11.23 -7.19 4.63
CA LEU A 369 12.18 -7.21 5.73
C LEU A 369 11.47 -7.43 7.08
N ASN A 370 10.28 -6.87 7.27
CA ASN A 370 9.47 -7.09 8.46
C ASN A 370 9.03 -8.54 8.59
N ASP A 371 8.58 -9.15 7.48
CA ASP A 371 8.24 -10.58 7.45
C ASP A 371 9.47 -11.42 7.81
N ALA A 372 10.62 -11.18 7.17
CA ALA A 372 11.86 -11.90 7.47
C ALA A 372 12.28 -11.80 8.95
N ILE A 373 12.08 -10.64 9.58
CA ILE A 373 12.33 -10.44 11.02
C ILE A 373 11.33 -11.25 11.87
N GLN A 374 10.06 -11.31 11.50
CA GLN A 374 9.06 -12.13 12.22
C GLN A 374 9.37 -13.63 12.16
N TRP A 375 9.85 -14.13 11.01
CA TRP A 375 10.34 -15.51 10.89
C TRP A 375 11.54 -15.77 11.80
N THR A 376 12.44 -14.79 11.93
CA THR A 376 13.60 -14.88 12.83
C THR A 376 13.20 -14.89 14.31
N ASP A 377 12.14 -14.16 14.68
CA ASP A 377 11.60 -14.11 16.05
C ASP A 377 11.15 -15.50 16.51
N LYS A 378 10.37 -16.20 15.67
CA LYS A 378 9.93 -17.59 15.93
C LYS A 378 11.10 -18.57 16.06
N GLY A 379 12.16 -18.36 15.27
CA GLY A 379 13.39 -19.15 15.35
C GLY A 379 14.23 -18.90 16.62
N ALA A 380 14.18 -17.68 17.17
CA ALA A 380 14.90 -17.29 18.38
C ALA A 380 14.36 -17.97 19.65
N GLU A 381 13.07 -18.31 19.67
CA GLU A 381 12.42 -19.01 20.79
C GLU A 381 12.76 -20.52 20.81
N THR A 382 13.08 -21.10 19.66
CA THR A 382 13.25 -22.56 19.49
C THR A 382 14.72 -22.99 19.32
N GLY A 383 15.64 -22.04 19.16
CA GLY A 383 17.05 -22.29 18.83
C GLY A 383 17.98 -22.60 20.01
N SER A 384 19.10 -23.29 19.75
CA SER A 384 20.17 -23.55 20.72
C SER A 384 20.88 -22.26 21.16
N THR A 385 21.50 -22.26 22.34
CA THR A 385 22.09 -21.09 23.02
C THR A 385 22.95 -20.15 22.16
N PRO A 386 23.82 -20.62 21.23
CA PRO A 386 24.60 -19.73 20.36
C PRO A 386 23.75 -19.02 19.30
N SER A 387 22.76 -19.71 18.73
CA SER A 387 21.86 -19.15 17.71
C SER A 387 20.91 -18.08 18.27
N ARG A 388 20.55 -18.21 19.56
CA ARG A 388 19.66 -17.28 20.25
C ARG A 388 20.26 -15.88 20.42
N MET A 389 21.55 -15.78 20.74
CA MET A 389 22.21 -14.48 20.94
C MET A 389 22.37 -13.70 19.62
N TYR A 390 22.72 -14.38 18.53
CA TYR A 390 22.73 -13.80 17.19
C TYR A 390 21.33 -13.34 16.77
N ASN A 391 20.30 -14.17 16.99
CA ASN A 391 18.92 -13.83 16.64
C ASN A 391 18.39 -12.63 17.45
N ILE A 392 18.69 -12.53 18.74
CA ILE A 392 18.29 -11.36 19.55
C ILE A 392 18.97 -10.09 19.04
N PHE A 393 20.27 -10.14 18.71
CA PHE A 393 20.99 -8.98 18.19
C PHE A 393 20.44 -8.54 16.82
N SER A 394 20.16 -9.49 15.92
CA SER A 394 19.57 -9.19 14.61
C SER A 394 18.14 -8.66 14.74
N LEU A 395 17.34 -9.15 15.69
CA LEU A 395 16.00 -8.65 16.01
C LEU A 395 16.04 -7.20 16.49
N ILE A 396 16.91 -6.87 17.44
CA ILE A 396 17.04 -5.50 17.97
C ILE A 396 17.50 -4.56 16.86
N THR A 397 18.55 -4.92 16.14
CA THR A 397 19.11 -4.09 15.07
C THR A 397 18.13 -3.91 13.91
N GLY A 398 17.46 -4.99 13.50
CA GLY A 398 16.45 -4.98 12.45
C GLY A 398 15.23 -4.13 12.81
N ARG A 399 14.67 -4.30 14.02
CA ARG A 399 13.55 -3.47 14.49
C ARG A 399 13.91 -2.01 14.63
N ALA A 400 15.11 -1.70 15.13
CA ALA A 400 15.60 -0.32 15.21
C ALA A 400 15.73 0.32 13.81
N LEU A 401 16.27 -0.43 12.84
CA LEU A 401 16.39 0.02 11.45
C LEU A 401 15.01 0.28 10.81
N LEU A 402 14.07 -0.66 10.96
CA LEU A 402 12.71 -0.53 10.42
C LEU A 402 11.88 0.56 11.10
N TRP A 403 12.21 0.94 12.34
CA TRP A 403 11.54 2.05 13.02
C TRP A 403 11.95 3.41 12.46
N ILE A 404 13.24 3.56 12.12
CA ILE A 404 13.79 4.79 11.53
C ILE A 404 13.31 4.96 10.09
N ILE A 405 13.35 3.89 9.31
CA ILE A 405 13.03 3.92 7.88
C ILE A 405 11.51 3.93 7.68
N PRO A 406 10.96 4.79 6.80
CA PRO A 406 9.54 4.76 6.48
C PRO A 406 9.14 3.46 5.78
N ASP A 407 7.96 2.97 6.14
CA ASP A 407 7.34 1.84 5.46
C ASP A 407 6.54 2.37 4.26
N PHE A 408 7.11 2.24 3.05
CA PHE A 408 6.40 2.60 1.82
C PHE A 408 5.46 1.49 1.34
N SER A 409 5.48 0.31 1.96
CA SER A 409 4.58 -0.80 1.64
C SER A 409 3.26 -0.73 2.41
N ARG A 410 3.25 -0.15 3.62
CA ARG A 410 2.06 -0.07 4.50
C ARG A 410 0.82 0.53 3.84
N TYR A 411 1.00 1.57 3.05
CA TYR A 411 -0.07 2.21 2.31
C TYR A 411 0.29 2.10 0.83
N ASP A 412 -0.18 1.10 0.10
CA ASP A 412 0.10 0.96 -1.34
C ASP A 412 -0.97 1.69 -2.20
N PRO A 413 -0.73 2.96 -2.59
CA PRO A 413 -1.66 3.67 -3.44
C PRO A 413 -1.69 3.11 -4.87
N ILE A 414 -0.64 2.44 -5.34
CA ILE A 414 -0.55 1.98 -6.73
C ILE A 414 -1.40 0.73 -6.90
N GLY A 415 -1.21 -0.29 -6.05
CA GLY A 415 -2.01 -1.51 -6.06
C GLY A 415 -3.51 -1.23 -5.92
N ASN A 416 -3.89 -0.31 -5.02
CA ASN A 416 -5.28 0.08 -4.84
C ASN A 416 -5.85 0.77 -6.09
N MET A 417 -5.09 1.70 -6.71
CA MET A 417 -5.53 2.37 -7.94
C MET A 417 -5.71 1.40 -9.11
N VAL A 418 -4.80 0.45 -9.27
CA VAL A 418 -4.87 -0.60 -10.31
C VAL A 418 -6.06 -1.51 -10.08
N SER A 419 -6.31 -1.86 -8.82
CA SER A 419 -7.44 -2.69 -8.42
C SER A 419 -8.76 -1.92 -8.32
N GLY A 420 -8.80 -0.61 -8.62
CA GLY A 420 -9.97 0.25 -8.44
C GLY A 420 -10.50 0.28 -7.00
N GLN A 421 -9.63 0.02 -6.02
CA GLN A 421 -9.93 0.18 -4.60
C GLN A 421 -9.67 1.62 -4.17
N VAL A 422 -10.43 2.08 -3.18
CA VAL A 422 -10.33 3.44 -2.67
C VAL A 422 -9.03 3.63 -1.88
N VAL A 423 -8.29 4.67 -2.22
CA VAL A 423 -7.27 5.27 -1.38
C VAL A 423 -8.01 6.17 -0.40
N THR A 424 -8.04 5.76 0.87
CA THR A 424 -8.79 6.47 1.90
C THR A 424 -8.12 7.80 2.24
N LEU A 425 -8.90 8.81 2.60
CA LEU A 425 -8.35 10.09 3.09
C LEU A 425 -7.55 9.89 4.38
N MET A 426 -7.94 8.92 5.20
CA MET A 426 -7.21 8.53 6.40
C MET A 426 -5.78 8.12 6.07
N TRP A 427 -5.55 7.33 5.01
CA TRP A 427 -4.20 6.95 4.60
C TRP A 427 -3.37 8.13 4.13
N VAL A 428 -3.98 9.10 3.43
CA VAL A 428 -3.31 10.35 3.05
C VAL A 428 -2.88 11.13 4.29
N MET A 429 -3.78 11.30 5.26
CA MET A 429 -3.50 12.01 6.51
C MET A 429 -2.43 11.31 7.35
N LEU A 430 -2.52 9.98 7.50
CA LEU A 430 -1.51 9.20 8.21
C LEU A 430 -0.15 9.27 7.51
N SER A 431 -0.10 9.18 6.18
CA SER A 431 1.13 9.36 5.41
C SER A 431 1.72 10.75 5.59
N PHE A 432 0.88 11.79 5.61
CA PHE A 432 1.31 13.16 5.85
C PHE A 432 1.91 13.33 7.26
N VAL A 433 1.21 12.84 8.29
CA VAL A 433 1.66 12.92 9.68
C VAL A 433 2.96 12.12 9.87
N GLU A 434 3.01 10.88 9.40
CA GLU A 434 4.18 10.03 9.59
C GLU A 434 5.41 10.54 8.82
N LEU A 435 5.25 10.80 7.52
CA LEU A 435 6.38 11.09 6.63
C LEU A 435 6.84 12.54 6.72
N ILE A 436 5.93 13.50 6.85
CA ILE A 436 6.27 14.93 6.85
C ILE A 436 6.40 15.44 8.28
N PHE A 437 5.39 15.23 9.12
CA PHE A 437 5.36 15.84 10.45
C PHE A 437 6.28 15.15 11.46
N ILE A 438 6.31 13.81 11.49
CA ILE A 438 7.16 13.06 12.40
C ILE A 438 8.56 12.91 11.80
N LYS A 439 8.68 12.14 10.71
CA LYS A 439 10.00 11.77 10.17
C LYS A 439 10.68 12.94 9.43
N GLY A 440 9.94 13.67 8.60
CA GLY A 440 10.45 14.83 7.88
C GLY A 440 10.96 15.95 8.80
N LEU A 441 10.18 16.31 9.83
CA LEU A 441 10.59 17.31 10.81
C LEU A 441 11.84 16.87 11.58
N LEU A 442 11.92 15.61 12.00
CA LEU A 442 13.11 15.06 12.66
C LEU A 442 14.35 15.17 11.77
N LEU A 443 14.23 14.85 10.47
CA LEU A 443 15.34 14.98 9.51
C LEU A 443 15.74 16.44 9.30
N VAL A 444 14.78 17.36 9.20
CA VAL A 444 15.03 18.79 9.08
C VAL A 444 15.75 19.33 10.32
N LEU A 445 15.32 18.95 11.52
CA LEU A 445 15.95 19.33 12.78
C LEU A 445 17.37 18.76 12.90
N ALA A 446 17.56 17.48 12.56
CA ALA A 446 18.87 16.86 12.50
C ALA A 446 19.79 17.60 11.50
N GLY A 447 19.27 17.95 10.32
CA GLY A 447 20.02 18.69 9.30
C GLY A 447 20.41 20.09 9.78
N CYS A 448 19.51 20.78 10.46
CA CYS A 448 19.78 22.09 11.05
C CYS A 448 20.85 22.03 12.14
N THR A 449 20.81 21.01 13.01
CA THR A 449 21.80 20.85 14.10
C THR A 449 23.18 20.50 13.56
N VAL A 450 23.28 19.56 12.63
CA VAL A 450 24.53 19.20 11.94
C VAL A 450 25.10 20.43 11.23
N PHE A 451 24.26 21.13 10.48
CA PHE A 451 24.68 22.33 9.76
C PHE A 451 25.08 23.47 10.72
N THR A 452 24.53 23.55 11.94
CA THR A 452 24.91 24.55 12.96
C THR A 452 26.26 24.25 13.59
N LYS A 453 26.52 22.98 13.90
CA LYS A 453 27.76 22.52 14.54
C LYS A 453 28.95 22.42 13.58
N ARG A 454 28.69 22.32 12.27
CA ARG A 454 29.76 22.26 11.26
C ARG A 454 30.37 23.65 11.07
N GLU A 455 31.65 23.78 11.40
CA GLU A 455 32.43 24.95 11.01
C GLU A 455 32.63 24.92 9.49
N LEU A 456 32.00 25.86 8.78
CA LEU A 456 32.06 25.96 7.32
C LEU A 456 33.49 26.22 6.78
N ALA A 457 34.48 26.45 7.65
CA ALA A 457 35.85 26.80 7.31
C ALA A 457 36.83 25.62 7.24
N GLN A 458 36.47 24.42 7.72
CA GLN A 458 37.36 23.26 7.55
C GLN A 458 37.20 22.66 6.14
N VAL A 459 38.21 22.95 5.32
CA VAL A 459 38.42 22.40 3.98
C VAL A 459 38.38 20.87 4.06
N VAL A 460 37.40 20.27 3.38
CA VAL A 460 37.46 18.84 3.06
C VAL A 460 38.48 18.70 1.94
N VAL A 461 39.65 18.15 2.27
CA VAL A 461 40.65 17.69 1.28
C VAL A 461 40.17 16.38 0.68
#